data_AF-A0A2V8N4N7-F1
#
_entry.id   AF-A0A2V8N4N7-F1
#
_cell.length_a   1.000
_cell.length_b   1.000
_cell.length_c   1.000
_cell.angle_alpha   90.00
_cell.angle_beta   90.00
_cell.angle_gamma   90.00
#
_symmetry.space_group_name_H-M   'P 1'
#
loop_
_entity.id
_entity.type
_entity.pdbx_description
1 polymer ?
#
loop_
_entity_poly.entity_id
_entity_poly.type
_entity_poly.pdbx_seq_one_letter_code
_entity_poly.pdbx_strand_id
1 'polypeptide(L)'
;MIKKRFTTIIKGVAKWGSWFAVGIFKGVVKWGSWFGRGVFYIFFVVWVMLFPLAFLQLTMSRHWAWGLPLTVVFVFGVYFGIRELRRRQVETQQGIQAIAIILLLTICVFSFLSFVLYRFGYAHYEGFRTQALNENWSITFNFVGFYTWQLFDVIPALRVNEALGWNSPLLKSGFGSGVLALGFRATVILVLLKEFRAWWAKRGQAALIHSRNRRSPSSRHHDHFGVRRRRRRFGFMSI
;
A
#
# COMPACT_ATOMS: atom_id res chain seq x y z
N MET A 1 -44.01 50.99 -10.27
CA MET A 1 -43.54 50.08 -9.19
C MET A 1 -43.15 48.67 -9.68
N ILE A 2 -43.79 48.13 -10.73
CA ILE A 2 -43.58 46.76 -11.26
C ILE A 2 -42.16 46.52 -11.83
N LYS A 3 -41.56 47.50 -12.52
CA LYS A 3 -40.19 47.37 -13.10
C LYS A 3 -39.09 47.11 -12.07
N LYS A 4 -39.21 47.60 -10.82
CA LYS A 4 -38.22 47.35 -9.76
C LYS A 4 -38.27 45.91 -9.26
N ARG A 5 -39.45 45.30 -9.13
CA ARG A 5 -39.57 43.90 -8.68
C ARG A 5 -39.04 42.91 -9.72
N PHE A 6 -39.26 43.19 -11.02
CA PHE A 6 -38.81 42.30 -12.09
C PHE A 6 -37.27 42.23 -12.19
N THR A 7 -36.58 43.36 -12.01
CA THR A 7 -35.11 43.39 -12.02
C THR A 7 -34.49 42.71 -10.80
N THR A 8 -35.15 42.71 -9.64
CA THR A 8 -34.69 41.96 -8.45
C THR A 8 -34.78 40.45 -8.66
N ILE A 9 -35.86 39.96 -9.29
CA ILE A 9 -36.05 38.52 -9.58
C ILE A 9 -35.00 38.04 -10.60
N ILE A 10 -34.76 38.79 -11.68
CA ILE A 10 -33.77 38.41 -12.70
C ILE A 10 -32.35 38.34 -12.10
N LYS A 11 -31.97 39.31 -11.24
CA LYS A 11 -30.67 39.27 -10.55
C LYS A 11 -30.55 38.10 -9.59
N GLY A 12 -31.64 37.70 -8.93
CA GLY A 12 -31.70 36.52 -8.07
C GLY A 12 -31.44 35.22 -8.84
N VAL A 13 -32.12 35.05 -9.98
CA VAL A 13 -31.98 33.85 -10.85
C VAL A 13 -30.57 33.77 -11.45
N ALA A 14 -30.02 34.89 -11.93
CA ALA A 14 -28.66 34.93 -12.48
C ALA A 14 -27.59 34.57 -11.42
N LYS A 15 -27.77 35.03 -10.18
CA LYS A 15 -26.87 34.69 -9.07
C LYS A 15 -26.99 33.22 -8.67
N TRP A 16 -28.19 32.65 -8.70
CA TRP A 16 -28.40 31.24 -8.36
C TRP A 16 -27.77 30.31 -9.40
N GLY A 17 -27.92 30.64 -10.69
CA GLY A 17 -27.28 29.90 -11.78
C GLY A 17 -25.74 29.88 -11.70
N SER A 18 -25.11 31.00 -11.33
CA SER A 18 -23.65 31.05 -11.22
C SER A 18 -23.11 30.22 -10.05
N TRP A 19 -23.79 30.22 -8.90
CA TRP A 19 -23.42 29.40 -7.75
C TRP A 19 -23.56 27.91 -8.03
N PHE A 20 -24.63 27.51 -8.73
CA PHE A 20 -24.86 26.13 -9.10
C PHE A 20 -23.81 25.62 -10.11
N ALA A 21 -23.50 26.41 -11.13
CA ALA A 21 -22.48 26.07 -12.12
C ALA A 21 -21.07 25.94 -11.50
N VAL A 22 -20.70 26.84 -10.58
CA VAL A 22 -19.41 26.76 -9.87
C VAL A 22 -19.34 25.54 -8.94
N GLY A 23 -20.46 25.19 -8.29
CA GLY A 23 -20.56 24.00 -7.45
C GLY A 23 -20.36 22.70 -8.24
N ILE A 24 -21.03 22.56 -9.38
CA ILE A 24 -20.88 21.40 -10.27
C ILE A 24 -19.46 21.33 -10.83
N PHE A 25 -18.90 22.44 -11.32
CA PHE A 25 -17.55 22.45 -11.89
C PHE A 25 -16.49 22.05 -10.86
N LYS A 26 -16.55 22.58 -9.63
CA LYS A 26 -15.66 22.15 -8.54
C LYS A 26 -15.87 20.69 -8.16
N GLY A 27 -17.10 20.20 -8.19
CA GLY A 27 -17.43 18.79 -7.99
C GLY A 27 -16.76 17.89 -9.04
N VAL A 28 -16.92 18.21 -10.33
CA VAL A 28 -16.37 17.45 -11.46
C VAL A 28 -14.85 17.47 -11.48
N VAL A 29 -14.21 18.62 -11.25
CA VAL A 29 -12.73 18.72 -11.19
C VAL A 29 -12.17 17.93 -10.01
N LYS A 30 -12.82 18.01 -8.85
CA LYS A 30 -12.40 17.23 -7.67
C LYS A 30 -12.60 15.73 -7.91
N TRP A 31 -13.69 15.32 -8.56
CA TRP A 31 -13.98 13.93 -8.91
C TRP A 31 -12.99 13.38 -9.93
N GLY A 32 -12.65 14.15 -10.97
CA GLY A 32 -11.61 13.79 -11.95
C GLY A 32 -10.23 13.61 -11.32
N SER A 33 -9.86 14.44 -10.32
CA SER A 33 -8.59 14.29 -9.59
C SER A 33 -8.55 13.04 -8.68
N TRP A 34 -9.70 12.60 -8.18
CA TRP A 34 -9.82 11.38 -7.37
C TRP A 34 -9.81 10.14 -8.27
N PHE A 35 -10.59 10.17 -9.36
CA PHE A 35 -10.65 9.11 -10.34
C PHE A 35 -9.30 8.89 -11.03
N GLY A 36 -8.62 9.96 -11.44
CA GLY A 36 -7.28 9.90 -12.02
C GLY A 36 -6.24 9.30 -11.07
N ARG A 37 -6.29 9.63 -9.77
CA ARG A 37 -5.43 9.00 -8.76
C ARG A 37 -5.74 7.52 -8.55
N GLY A 38 -7.01 7.16 -8.51
CA GLY A 38 -7.44 5.76 -8.39
C GLY A 38 -7.03 4.91 -9.59
N VAL A 39 -7.27 5.41 -10.81
CA VAL A 39 -6.88 4.72 -12.06
C VAL A 39 -5.37 4.63 -12.19
N PHE A 40 -4.64 5.72 -11.92
CA PHE A 40 -3.17 5.68 -11.90
C PHE A 40 -2.65 4.67 -10.87
N TYR A 41 -3.30 4.59 -9.70
CA TYR A 41 -2.92 3.64 -8.66
C TYR A 41 -3.18 2.19 -9.08
N ILE A 42 -4.36 1.88 -9.63
CA ILE A 42 -4.66 0.54 -10.16
C ILE A 42 -3.69 0.18 -11.27
N PHE A 43 -3.46 1.11 -12.22
CA PHE A 43 -2.50 0.92 -13.29
C PHE A 43 -1.10 0.67 -12.74
N PHE A 44 -0.65 1.45 -11.76
CA PHE A 44 0.64 1.28 -11.11
C PHE A 44 0.75 -0.06 -10.38
N VAL A 45 -0.28 -0.49 -9.65
CA VAL A 45 -0.30 -1.81 -8.98
C VAL A 45 -0.24 -2.93 -10.02
N VAL A 46 -1.08 -2.85 -11.07
CA VAL A 46 -1.08 -3.82 -12.17
C VAL A 46 0.28 -3.84 -12.86
N TRP A 47 0.90 -2.69 -13.11
CA TRP A 47 2.25 -2.60 -13.67
C TRP A 47 3.28 -3.21 -12.73
N VAL A 48 3.25 -2.89 -11.44
CA VAL A 48 4.16 -3.46 -10.43
C VAL A 48 3.96 -4.97 -10.27
N MET A 49 2.76 -5.51 -10.56
CA MET A 49 2.52 -6.95 -10.58
C MET A 49 2.97 -7.61 -11.90
N LEU A 50 2.56 -7.06 -13.04
CA LEU A 50 2.78 -7.65 -14.35
C LEU A 50 4.20 -7.45 -14.86
N PHE A 51 4.83 -6.31 -14.55
CA PHE A 51 6.17 -6.01 -15.02
C PHE A 51 7.19 -7.02 -14.50
N PRO A 52 7.28 -7.33 -13.19
CA PRO A 52 8.19 -8.36 -12.71
C PRO A 52 7.89 -9.73 -13.33
N LEU A 53 6.62 -10.08 -13.54
CA LEU A 53 6.23 -11.36 -14.15
C LEU A 53 6.64 -11.45 -15.63
N ALA A 54 6.26 -10.47 -16.44
CA ALA A 54 6.61 -10.39 -17.86
C ALA A 54 8.13 -10.30 -18.06
N PHE A 55 8.81 -9.64 -17.15
CA PHE A 55 10.24 -9.45 -17.21
C PHE A 55 11.02 -10.68 -16.72
N LEU A 56 10.52 -11.37 -15.70
CA LEU A 56 11.00 -12.70 -15.31
C LEU A 56 10.84 -13.66 -16.50
N GLN A 57 9.70 -13.61 -17.19
CA GLN A 57 9.49 -14.39 -18.40
C GLN A 57 10.50 -14.06 -19.50
N LEU A 58 10.75 -12.77 -19.74
CA LEU A 58 11.73 -12.32 -20.74
C LEU A 58 13.15 -12.81 -20.41
N THR A 59 13.56 -12.70 -19.14
CA THR A 59 14.88 -13.16 -18.69
C THR A 59 15.03 -14.68 -18.81
N MET A 60 13.98 -15.45 -18.51
CA MET A 60 13.99 -16.90 -18.72
C MET A 60 14.07 -17.28 -20.20
N SER A 61 13.47 -16.49 -21.09
CA SER A 61 13.49 -16.76 -22.54
C SER A 61 14.85 -16.54 -23.20
N ARG A 62 15.71 -15.65 -22.65
CA ARG A 62 17.01 -15.32 -23.25
C ARG A 62 18.17 -16.02 -22.57
N HIS A 63 18.42 -15.72 -21.30
CA HIS A 63 19.48 -16.35 -20.51
C HIS A 63 19.22 -16.08 -19.02
N TRP A 64 19.18 -17.15 -18.23
CA TRP A 64 18.97 -17.10 -16.77
C TRP A 64 19.94 -16.17 -16.03
N ALA A 65 21.16 -15.99 -16.56
CA ALA A 65 22.19 -15.13 -15.99
C ALA A 65 21.75 -13.65 -15.87
N TRP A 66 20.87 -13.18 -16.75
CA TRP A 66 20.31 -11.82 -16.63
C TRP A 66 19.37 -11.68 -15.43
N GLY A 67 18.73 -12.77 -15.01
CA GLY A 67 17.79 -12.75 -13.89
C GLY A 67 18.47 -12.38 -12.55
N LEU A 68 19.75 -12.69 -12.36
CA LEU A 68 20.48 -12.38 -11.12
C LEU A 68 20.69 -10.88 -10.87
N PRO A 69 21.38 -10.10 -11.73
CA PRO A 69 21.55 -8.66 -11.52
C PRO A 69 20.21 -7.95 -11.43
N LEU A 70 19.19 -8.47 -12.12
CA LEU A 70 17.85 -7.90 -12.08
C LEU A 70 17.12 -8.21 -10.77
N THR A 71 17.27 -9.41 -10.21
CA THR A 71 16.79 -9.72 -8.86
C THR A 71 17.43 -8.78 -7.85
N VAL A 72 18.73 -8.49 -7.99
CA VAL A 72 19.44 -7.52 -7.14
C VAL A 72 18.81 -6.12 -7.30
N VAL A 73 18.69 -5.61 -8.53
CA VAL A 73 18.05 -4.30 -8.79
C VAL A 73 16.64 -4.24 -8.22
N PHE A 74 15.87 -5.31 -8.34
CA PHE A 74 14.51 -5.41 -7.85
C PHE A 74 14.45 -5.38 -6.31
N VAL A 75 15.29 -6.17 -5.64
CA VAL A 75 15.44 -6.16 -4.17
C VAL A 75 15.87 -4.77 -3.68
N PHE A 76 16.78 -4.10 -4.39
CA PHE A 76 17.18 -2.73 -4.08
C PHE A 76 16.03 -1.74 -4.28
N GLY A 77 15.31 -1.80 -5.41
CA GLY A 77 14.16 -0.94 -5.70
C GLY A 77 13.08 -1.06 -4.62
N VAL A 78 12.89 -2.26 -4.10
CA VAL A 78 11.97 -2.54 -2.98
C VAL A 78 12.49 -1.98 -1.69
N TYR A 79 13.75 -2.23 -1.36
CA TYR A 79 14.35 -1.68 -0.17
C TYR A 79 14.21 -0.16 -0.14
N PHE A 80 14.48 0.51 -1.26
CA PHE A 80 14.27 1.94 -1.43
C PHE A 80 12.79 2.34 -1.34
N GLY A 81 11.90 1.60 -1.99
CA GLY A 81 10.45 1.84 -1.92
C GLY A 81 9.91 1.77 -0.50
N ILE A 82 10.29 0.74 0.27
CA ILE A 82 9.93 0.59 1.69
C ILE A 82 10.52 1.72 2.52
N ARG A 83 11.79 2.09 2.28
CA ARG A 83 12.48 3.16 3.00
C ARG A 83 11.80 4.50 2.76
N GLU A 84 11.39 4.78 1.53
CA GLU A 84 10.69 6.00 1.14
C GLU A 84 9.27 6.04 1.71
N LEU A 85 8.52 4.93 1.62
CA LEU A 85 7.20 4.80 2.25
C LEU A 85 7.27 5.02 3.77
N ARG A 86 8.30 4.49 4.42
CA ARG A 86 8.53 4.72 5.86
C ARG A 86 8.86 6.17 6.17
N ARG A 87 9.64 6.85 5.32
CA ARG A 87 9.98 8.27 5.50
C ARG A 87 8.75 9.18 5.44
N ARG A 88 7.78 8.85 4.60
CA ARG A 88 6.61 9.72 4.36
C ARG A 88 5.53 9.65 5.45
N GLN A 89 5.72 8.87 6.53
CA GLN A 89 4.77 8.74 7.67
C GLN A 89 3.30 8.61 7.23
N VAL A 90 3.04 7.86 6.17
CA VAL A 90 1.77 8.03 5.48
C VAL A 90 0.60 7.41 6.24
N GLU A 91 -0.57 8.03 6.07
CA GLU A 91 -1.82 7.67 6.73
C GLU A 91 -2.12 6.17 6.64
N THR A 92 -2.84 5.65 7.63
CA THR A 92 -3.08 4.23 7.91
C THR A 92 -3.51 3.38 6.71
N GLN A 93 -4.21 3.97 5.72
CA GLN A 93 -4.60 3.27 4.49
C GLN A 93 -3.40 2.92 3.58
N GLN A 94 -2.36 3.75 3.55
CA GLN A 94 -1.16 3.47 2.75
C GLN A 94 -0.26 2.39 3.39
N GLY A 95 -0.42 2.13 4.68
CA GLY A 95 0.30 1.05 5.37
C GLY A 95 -0.10 -0.34 4.86
N ILE A 96 -1.41 -0.59 4.72
CA ILE A 96 -1.91 -1.87 4.19
C ILE A 96 -1.40 -2.11 2.77
N GLN A 97 -1.39 -1.05 1.95
CA GLN A 97 -0.90 -1.10 0.58
C GLN A 97 0.60 -1.40 0.52
N ALA A 98 1.40 -0.74 1.36
CA ALA A 98 2.83 -1.01 1.46
C ALA A 98 3.09 -2.48 1.83
N ILE A 99 2.33 -3.02 2.79
CA ILE A 99 2.42 -4.44 3.18
C ILE A 99 2.07 -5.34 2.00
N ALA A 100 0.96 -5.09 1.31
CA ALA A 100 0.55 -5.89 0.16
C ALA A 100 1.63 -5.91 -0.95
N ILE A 101 2.24 -4.75 -1.25
CA ILE A 101 3.34 -4.65 -2.22
C ILE A 101 4.55 -5.47 -1.77
N ILE A 102 4.95 -5.38 -0.49
CA ILE A 102 6.08 -6.14 0.05
C ILE A 102 5.82 -7.65 -0.01
N LEU A 103 4.61 -8.09 0.33
CA LEU A 103 4.23 -9.50 0.30
C LEU A 103 4.23 -10.05 -1.13
N LEU A 104 3.61 -9.33 -2.06
CA LEU A 104 3.59 -9.71 -3.47
C LEU A 104 4.99 -9.81 -4.06
N LEU A 105 5.85 -8.87 -3.68
CA LEU A 105 7.22 -8.90 -4.12
C LEU A 105 8.01 -10.08 -3.56
N THR A 106 7.77 -10.41 -2.30
CA THR A 106 8.37 -11.58 -1.66
C THR A 106 7.95 -12.85 -2.41
N ILE A 107 6.68 -12.95 -2.82
CA ILE A 107 6.19 -14.03 -3.70
C ILE A 107 7.02 -14.08 -5.00
N CYS A 108 7.20 -12.94 -5.69
CA CYS A 108 7.97 -12.90 -6.94
C CYS A 108 9.43 -13.35 -6.76
N VAL A 109 10.12 -12.86 -5.72
CA VAL A 109 11.52 -13.21 -5.45
C VAL A 109 11.68 -14.70 -5.15
N PHE A 110 10.85 -15.26 -4.28
CA PHE A 110 10.92 -16.68 -3.94
C PHE A 110 10.47 -17.59 -5.09
N SER A 111 9.54 -17.12 -5.93
CA SER A 111 9.14 -17.82 -7.16
C SER A 111 10.31 -17.91 -8.14
N PHE A 112 11.03 -16.79 -8.35
CA PHE A 112 12.23 -16.77 -9.18
C PHE A 112 13.32 -17.70 -8.63
N LEU A 113 13.63 -17.61 -7.35
CA LEU A 113 14.64 -18.46 -6.70
C LEU A 113 14.28 -19.95 -6.83
N SER A 114 13.01 -20.31 -6.61
CA SER A 114 12.53 -21.69 -6.78
C SER A 114 12.67 -22.18 -8.21
N PHE A 115 12.33 -21.35 -9.19
CA PHE A 115 12.52 -21.68 -10.59
C PHE A 115 14.00 -21.96 -10.89
N VAL A 116 14.90 -21.07 -10.45
CA VAL A 116 16.35 -21.21 -10.67
C VAL A 116 16.86 -22.51 -10.03
N LEU A 117 16.53 -22.76 -8.77
CA LEU A 117 16.93 -23.96 -8.04
C LEU A 117 16.35 -25.24 -8.65
N TYR A 118 15.11 -25.18 -9.14
CA TYR A 118 14.48 -26.27 -9.88
C TYR A 118 15.22 -26.57 -11.18
N ARG A 119 15.59 -25.53 -11.95
CA ARG A 119 16.29 -25.69 -13.22
C ARG A 119 17.66 -26.35 -13.08
N PHE A 120 18.35 -26.08 -11.97
CA PHE A 120 19.65 -26.70 -11.63
C PHE A 120 19.53 -28.06 -10.93
N GLY A 121 18.33 -28.55 -10.65
CA GLY A 121 18.11 -29.83 -9.97
C GLY A 121 18.36 -29.82 -8.46
N TYR A 122 18.53 -28.63 -7.85
CA TYR A 122 18.69 -28.51 -6.39
C TYR A 122 17.37 -28.54 -5.62
N ALA A 123 16.26 -28.22 -6.29
CA ALA A 123 14.91 -28.28 -5.72
C ALA A 123 14.01 -29.12 -6.63
N HIS A 124 13.20 -29.99 -6.03
CA HIS A 124 12.27 -30.86 -6.76
C HIS A 124 10.84 -30.43 -6.46
N TYR A 125 10.04 -30.34 -7.51
CA TYR A 125 8.64 -29.95 -7.47
C TYR A 125 7.84 -30.87 -8.39
N GLU A 126 6.67 -31.27 -7.94
CA GLU A 126 5.75 -32.17 -8.63
C GLU A 126 4.36 -31.54 -8.73
N GLY A 127 3.53 -32.08 -9.63
CA GLY A 127 2.14 -31.64 -9.76
C GLY A 127 1.97 -30.36 -10.59
N PHE A 128 2.94 -29.99 -11.42
CA PHE A 128 2.76 -28.94 -12.42
C PHE A 128 1.48 -29.25 -13.21
N ARG A 129 0.51 -28.33 -13.21
CA ARG A 129 -0.68 -28.47 -14.05
C ARG A 129 -0.20 -28.60 -15.48
N THR A 130 -0.42 -29.76 -16.08
CA THR A 130 0.00 -30.11 -17.43
C THR A 130 -0.56 -29.08 -18.42
N GLN A 131 0.31 -28.23 -18.94
CA GLN A 131 0.07 -27.45 -20.14
C GLN A 131 1.04 -27.94 -21.22
N ALA A 132 0.57 -27.95 -22.46
CA ALA A 132 1.24 -28.53 -23.62
C ALA A 132 2.74 -28.19 -23.67
N LEU A 133 3.54 -29.14 -24.15
CA LEU A 133 5.01 -29.26 -24.17
C LEU A 133 5.85 -28.00 -24.55
N ASN A 134 5.25 -26.85 -24.86
CA ASN A 134 5.92 -25.61 -25.27
C ASN A 134 5.57 -24.35 -24.48
N GLU A 135 4.75 -24.42 -23.41
CA GLU A 135 4.36 -23.21 -22.67
C GLU A 135 5.24 -22.97 -21.44
N ASN A 136 6.42 -22.36 -21.65
CA ASN A 136 7.25 -21.80 -20.57
C ASN A 136 6.48 -20.82 -19.66
N TRP A 137 5.38 -20.26 -20.14
CA TRP A 137 4.46 -19.42 -19.36
C TRP A 137 3.87 -20.18 -18.16
N SER A 138 3.58 -21.47 -18.30
CA SER A 138 2.91 -22.27 -17.27
C SER A 138 3.76 -22.44 -15.99
N ILE A 139 5.08 -22.66 -16.12
CA ILE A 139 5.94 -23.03 -14.99
C ILE A 139 6.08 -21.86 -14.00
N THR A 140 6.32 -20.64 -14.50
CA THR A 140 6.43 -19.44 -13.67
C THR A 140 5.16 -19.18 -12.87
N PHE A 141 3.99 -19.29 -13.52
CA PHE A 141 2.70 -19.08 -12.83
C PHE A 141 2.42 -20.17 -11.78
N ASN A 142 2.87 -21.40 -11.98
CA ASN A 142 2.76 -22.44 -10.95
C ASN A 142 3.56 -22.09 -9.69
N PHE A 143 4.79 -21.55 -9.82
CA PHE A 143 5.58 -21.11 -8.67
C PHE A 143 4.95 -19.91 -7.96
N VAL A 144 4.48 -18.91 -8.72
CA VAL A 144 3.78 -17.76 -8.15
C VAL A 144 2.54 -18.21 -7.40
N GLY A 145 1.71 -19.06 -8.03
CA GLY A 145 0.53 -19.65 -7.40
C GLY A 145 0.88 -20.46 -6.15
N PHE A 146 1.97 -21.21 -6.16
CA PHE A 146 2.46 -21.93 -4.99
C PHE A 146 2.82 -20.99 -3.83
N TYR A 147 3.57 -19.93 -4.08
CA TYR A 147 3.92 -18.98 -3.01
C TYR A 147 2.74 -18.11 -2.56
N THR A 148 1.79 -17.81 -3.44
CA THR A 148 0.52 -17.20 -3.06
C THR A 148 -0.29 -18.15 -2.16
N TRP A 149 -0.36 -19.43 -2.49
CA TRP A 149 -1.00 -20.44 -1.65
C TRP A 149 -0.31 -20.55 -0.28
N GLN A 150 1.03 -20.53 -0.26
CA GLN A 150 1.83 -20.52 0.98
C GLN A 150 1.57 -19.26 1.81
N LEU A 151 1.36 -18.09 1.20
CA LEU A 151 1.06 -16.85 1.92
C LEU A 151 -0.22 -16.98 2.75
N PHE A 152 -1.26 -17.57 2.16
CA PHE A 152 -2.53 -17.80 2.88
C PHE A 152 -2.39 -18.89 3.95
N ASP A 153 -1.52 -19.88 3.73
CA ASP A 153 -1.23 -20.95 4.70
C ASP A 153 -0.47 -20.44 5.93
N VAL A 154 0.27 -19.32 5.82
CA VAL A 154 0.99 -18.70 6.96
C VAL A 154 0.04 -18.20 8.05
N ILE A 155 -1.25 -18.02 7.76
CA ILE A 155 -2.25 -17.57 8.74
C ILE A 155 -3.14 -18.78 9.12
N PRO A 156 -2.66 -19.69 9.98
CA PRO A 156 -3.34 -20.96 10.26
C PRO A 156 -4.71 -20.76 10.93
N ALA A 157 -4.91 -19.61 11.60
CA ALA A 157 -6.17 -19.29 12.27
C ALA A 157 -7.33 -19.10 11.29
N LEU A 158 -7.07 -18.72 10.03
CA LEU A 158 -8.12 -18.42 9.06
C LEU A 158 -8.47 -19.62 8.16
N ARG A 159 -7.59 -20.63 8.05
CA ARG A 159 -7.78 -21.81 7.18
C ARG A 159 -8.32 -21.44 5.78
N VAL A 160 -7.78 -20.37 5.21
CA VAL A 160 -8.32 -19.74 3.99
C VAL A 160 -8.29 -20.73 2.83
N ASN A 161 -7.22 -21.50 2.72
CA ASN A 161 -7.05 -22.47 1.65
C ASN A 161 -8.09 -23.60 1.76
N GLU A 162 -8.32 -24.13 2.96
CA GLU A 162 -9.35 -25.15 3.18
C GLU A 162 -10.76 -24.61 2.98
N ALA A 163 -11.03 -23.39 3.47
CA ALA A 163 -12.33 -22.74 3.32
C ALA A 163 -12.68 -22.46 1.84
N LEU A 164 -11.67 -22.16 1.02
CA LEU A 164 -11.83 -21.95 -0.43
C LEU A 164 -11.74 -23.25 -1.24
N GLY A 165 -11.46 -24.40 -0.60
CA GLY A 165 -11.18 -25.66 -1.32
C GLY A 165 -9.96 -25.57 -2.24
N TRP A 166 -9.04 -24.64 -1.97
CA TRP A 166 -7.88 -24.39 -2.82
C TRP A 166 -6.75 -25.34 -2.44
N ASN A 167 -6.60 -26.41 -3.23
CA ASN A 167 -5.51 -27.37 -3.08
C ASN A 167 -4.15 -26.78 -3.49
N SER A 168 -3.08 -27.27 -2.85
CA SER A 168 -1.71 -26.84 -3.17
C SER A 168 -1.41 -27.08 -4.65
N PRO A 169 -0.98 -26.05 -5.40
CA PRO A 169 -0.73 -26.19 -6.84
C PRO A 169 0.54 -26.99 -7.16
N LEU A 170 1.47 -27.10 -6.21
CA LEU A 170 2.70 -27.88 -6.34
C LEU A 170 2.94 -28.71 -5.09
N LEU A 171 3.45 -29.92 -5.29
CA LEU A 171 4.02 -30.76 -4.24
C LEU A 171 5.53 -30.51 -4.22
N LYS A 172 6.08 -30.31 -3.03
CA LYS A 172 7.52 -30.05 -2.84
C LYS A 172 8.21 -31.35 -2.42
N SER A 173 9.33 -31.68 -3.05
CA SER A 173 10.19 -32.79 -2.66
C SER A 173 11.65 -32.33 -2.54
N GLY A 174 12.38 -32.93 -1.60
CA GLY A 174 13.78 -32.62 -1.33
C GLY A 174 14.03 -31.42 -0.40
N PHE A 175 15.29 -31.29 0.02
CA PHE A 175 15.73 -30.30 1.01
C PHE A 175 15.66 -28.86 0.48
N GLY A 176 16.09 -28.62 -0.76
CA GLY A 176 16.16 -27.26 -1.34
C GLY A 176 14.79 -26.57 -1.43
N SER A 177 13.75 -27.29 -1.86
CA SER A 177 12.37 -26.77 -1.91
C SER A 177 11.81 -26.52 -0.50
N GLY A 178 12.15 -27.38 0.46
CA GLY A 178 11.81 -27.21 1.88
C GLY A 178 12.40 -25.94 2.49
N VAL A 179 13.71 -25.71 2.28
CA VAL A 179 14.41 -24.51 2.78
C VAL A 179 13.82 -23.23 2.19
N LEU A 180 13.53 -23.21 0.90
CA LEU A 180 12.90 -22.06 0.25
C LEU A 180 11.49 -21.77 0.79
N ALA A 181 10.67 -22.81 0.95
CA ALA A 181 9.33 -22.65 1.52
C ALA A 181 9.39 -22.14 2.96
N LEU A 182 10.32 -22.67 3.77
CA LEU A 182 10.50 -22.23 5.15
C LEU A 182 11.02 -20.79 5.23
N GLY A 183 12.01 -20.45 4.40
CA GLY A 183 12.54 -19.09 4.29
C GLY A 183 11.49 -18.07 3.88
N PHE A 184 10.60 -18.44 2.94
CA PHE A 184 9.46 -17.61 2.56
C PHE A 184 8.52 -17.36 3.75
N ARG A 185 8.08 -18.43 4.44
CA ARG A 185 7.19 -18.32 5.61
C ARG A 185 7.81 -17.46 6.70
N ALA A 186 9.09 -17.67 7.01
CA ALA A 186 9.82 -16.88 7.99
C ALA A 186 9.87 -15.40 7.61
N THR A 187 10.15 -15.10 6.33
CA THR A 187 10.18 -13.72 5.81
C THR A 187 8.82 -13.04 5.96
N VAL A 188 7.74 -13.72 5.55
CA VAL A 188 6.36 -13.19 5.68
C VAL A 188 6.02 -12.92 7.15
N ILE A 189 6.31 -13.87 8.05
CA ILE A 189 6.04 -13.71 9.49
C ILE A 189 6.81 -12.50 10.04
N LEU A 190 8.08 -12.34 9.68
CA LEU A 190 8.89 -11.19 10.14
C LEU A 190 8.33 -9.86 9.65
N VAL A 191 7.88 -9.78 8.39
CA VAL A 191 7.22 -8.59 7.84
C VAL A 191 5.95 -8.27 8.62
N LEU A 192 5.08 -9.26 8.82
CA LEU A 192 3.82 -9.08 9.55
C LEU A 192 4.07 -8.68 11.02
N LEU A 193 5.01 -9.34 11.71
CA LEU A 193 5.35 -9.05 13.11
C LEU A 193 5.88 -7.63 13.27
N LYS A 194 6.73 -7.20 12.34
CA LYS A 194 7.30 -5.84 12.35
C LYS A 194 6.22 -4.78 12.22
N GLU A 195 5.29 -4.96 11.29
CA GLU A 195 4.19 -4.02 11.06
C GLU A 195 3.18 -4.05 12.20
N PHE A 196 2.88 -5.24 12.74
CA PHE A 196 2.06 -5.37 13.94
C PHE A 196 2.68 -4.66 15.14
N ARG A 197 3.99 -4.82 15.38
CA ARG A 197 4.70 -4.13 16.46
C ARG A 197 4.67 -2.60 16.28
N ALA A 198 4.85 -2.12 15.05
CA ALA A 198 4.80 -0.70 14.74
C ALA A 198 3.39 -0.12 14.99
N TRP A 199 2.36 -0.86 14.60
CA TRP A 199 0.97 -0.50 14.85
C TRP A 199 0.61 -0.50 16.35
N TRP A 200 1.04 -1.52 17.09
CA TRP A 200 0.81 -1.63 18.53
C TRP A 200 1.45 -0.48 19.32
N ALA A 201 2.68 -0.11 18.96
CA ALA A 201 3.39 1.02 19.58
C ALA A 201 2.62 2.35 19.42
N LYS A 202 2.02 2.60 18.24
CA LYS A 202 1.20 3.79 18.00
C LYS A 202 -0.05 3.83 18.89
N ARG A 203 -0.71 2.69 19.12
CA ARG A 203 -1.87 2.61 20.02
C ARG A 203 -1.51 2.90 21.47
N GLY A 204 -0.38 2.38 21.95
CA GLY A 204 0.11 2.66 23.31
C GLY A 204 0.35 4.16 23.54
N GLN A 205 0.94 4.86 22.58
CA GLN A 205 1.17 6.31 22.66
C GLN A 205 -0.15 7.11 22.66
N ALA A 206 -1.11 6.73 21.82
CA ALA A 206 -2.42 7.38 21.79
C ALA A 206 -3.17 7.24 23.13
N ALA A 207 -3.10 6.07 23.77
CA ALA A 207 -3.68 5.84 25.09
C ALA A 207 -3.02 6.68 26.19
N LEU A 208 -1.70 6.84 26.15
CA LEU A 208 -0.94 7.69 27.09
C LEU A 208 -1.25 9.18 26.92
N ILE A 209 -1.42 9.66 25.68
CA ILE A 209 -1.81 11.06 25.43
C ILE A 209 -3.22 11.31 25.97
N HIS A 210 -4.16 10.38 25.75
CA HIS A 210 -5.52 10.49 26.26
C HIS A 210 -5.58 10.50 27.80
N SER A 211 -4.78 9.67 28.48
CA SER A 211 -4.70 9.64 29.94
C SER A 211 -4.04 10.88 30.54
N ARG A 212 -3.00 11.42 29.89
CA ARG A 212 -2.38 12.70 30.28
C ARG A 212 -3.37 13.86 30.20
N ASN A 213 -4.15 13.95 29.13
CA ASN A 213 -5.13 15.03 28.95
C ASN A 213 -6.28 14.95 29.98
N ARG A 214 -6.68 13.74 30.41
CA ARG A 214 -7.69 13.54 31.47
C ARG A 214 -7.22 13.92 32.87
N ARG A 215 -5.90 13.99 33.13
CA ARG A 215 -5.34 14.41 34.43
C ARG A 215 -5.09 15.92 34.52
N SER A 216 -5.32 16.68 33.45
CA SER A 216 -5.19 18.14 33.43
C SER A 216 -6.50 18.98 33.43
N PRO A 217 -7.67 18.51 33.92
CA PRO A 217 -8.77 19.42 34.21
C PRO A 217 -8.59 19.93 35.66
N SER A 218 -8.16 21.19 35.84
CA SER A 218 -8.54 22.06 36.99
C SER A 218 -7.50 23.07 37.52
N SER A 219 -6.44 23.46 36.80
CA SER A 219 -5.61 24.60 37.28
C SER A 219 -5.68 25.87 36.43
N ARG A 220 -6.54 25.93 35.40
CA ARG A 220 -6.62 27.09 34.49
C ARG A 220 -7.98 27.81 34.49
N HIS A 221 -8.68 27.78 35.63
CA HIS A 221 -9.90 28.57 35.83
C HIS A 221 -9.92 29.43 37.10
N HIS A 222 -8.73 29.85 37.57
CA HIS A 222 -8.58 31.01 38.44
C HIS A 222 -7.38 31.78 37.93
N ASP A 223 -7.63 32.83 37.13
CA ASP A 223 -6.82 34.05 37.00
C ASP A 223 -7.46 34.94 35.92
N HIS A 224 -8.74 35.22 36.12
CA HIS A 224 -9.43 36.33 35.46
C HIS A 224 -9.58 37.48 36.46
N PHE A 225 -8.49 37.81 37.18
CA PHE A 225 -8.39 39.11 37.87
C PHE A 225 -7.53 40.04 37.02
N GLY A 226 -8.16 41.14 36.62
CA GLY A 226 -7.76 41.97 35.50
C GLY A 226 -6.46 42.73 35.72
N VAL A 227 -5.67 42.81 34.65
CA VAL A 227 -4.71 43.91 34.46
C VAL A 227 -4.89 44.44 33.05
N ARG A 228 -5.90 45.32 32.88
CA ARG A 228 -5.99 46.20 31.70
C ARG A 228 -4.83 47.22 31.77
N ARG A 229 -3.64 46.86 31.32
CA ARG A 229 -2.58 47.86 31.05
C ARG A 229 -2.87 48.56 29.73
N ARG A 230 -3.59 49.66 29.88
CA ARG A 230 -3.85 50.73 28.92
C ARG A 230 -2.52 51.39 28.52
N ARG A 231 -1.81 50.86 27.51
CA ARG A 231 -0.67 51.57 26.89
C ARG A 231 -1.21 52.64 25.95
N ARG A 232 -1.33 53.88 26.46
CA ARG A 232 -1.46 55.09 25.66
C ARG A 232 -0.21 55.21 24.78
N ARG A 233 -0.36 55.11 23.46
CA ARG A 233 0.63 55.62 22.50
C ARG A 233 0.48 57.13 22.49
N PHE A 234 1.42 57.83 23.12
CA PHE A 234 1.65 59.24 22.85
C PHE A 234 2.21 59.36 21.42
N GLY A 235 1.61 60.25 20.65
CA GLY A 235 2.10 60.64 19.34
C GLY A 235 3.40 61.41 19.46
N PHE A 236 4.30 61.18 18.52
CA PHE A 236 5.34 62.12 18.16
C PHE A 236 5.12 62.43 16.69
N MET A 237 4.60 63.63 16.44
CA MET A 237 4.79 64.35 15.18
C MET A 237 6.24 64.84 15.17
N SER A 238 6.95 64.58 14.09
CA SER A 238 8.12 65.37 13.71
C SER A 238 7.88 65.93 12.31
N ILE A 239 8.28 67.19 12.19
CA ILE A 239 8.10 68.18 11.12
C ILE A 239 8.61 67.70 9.77
#